data_AF-A0A0B0EQW7-F1
#
_entry.id   AF-A0A0B0EQW7-F1
#
_cell.length_a   1.000
_cell.length_b   1.000
_cell.length_c   1.000
_cell.angle_alpha   90.00
_cell.angle_beta   90.00
_cell.angle_gamma   90.00
#
_symmetry.space_group_name_H-M   'P 1'
#
loop_
_entity.id
_entity.type
_entity.pdbx_description
1 polymer ?
#
loop_
_entity_poly.entity_id
_entity_poly.type
_entity_poly.pdbx_seq_one_letter_code
_entity_poly.pdbx_strand_id
1 'polypeptide(L)'
;MSFDNLGLRPEILTGVKFQGYVEPTPIQQQAIPVIIQGRDILAGAQTGTGKTAAFTLPLLHILSTQGRRGGHRPRALILTPTRELAAQVGKSVETYGQGLHIRSTIIFGGVGINPR
;
A
#
# COMPACT_ATOMS: atom_id res chain seq x y z
N MET A 1 -11.26 15.09 -7.88
CA MET A 1 -11.06 15.25 -6.42
C MET A 1 -9.65 14.78 -6.13
N SER A 2 -8.71 15.68 -5.81
CA SER A 2 -7.29 15.32 -5.64
C SER A 2 -7.02 14.29 -4.54
N PHE A 3 -5.90 13.56 -4.66
CA PHE A 3 -5.33 12.73 -3.58
C PHE A 3 -5.10 13.50 -2.28
N ASP A 4 -4.81 14.81 -2.34
CA ASP A 4 -4.60 15.65 -1.16
C ASP A 4 -5.85 15.66 -0.24
N ASN A 5 -7.03 15.35 -0.79
CA ASN A 5 -8.30 15.34 -0.04
C ASN A 5 -8.62 13.98 0.61
N LEU A 6 -7.75 12.96 0.47
CA LEU A 6 -8.02 11.59 0.94
C LEU A 6 -7.49 11.31 2.35
N GLY A 7 -6.97 12.32 3.06
CA GLY A 7 -6.45 12.16 4.43
C GLY A 7 -5.11 11.45 4.53
N LEU A 8 -4.38 11.32 3.42
CA LEU A 8 -3.04 10.73 3.38
C LEU A 8 -2.01 11.69 3.96
N ARG A 9 -0.90 11.13 4.45
CA ARG A 9 0.22 11.92 4.97
C ARG A 9 0.98 12.60 3.83
N PRO A 10 1.59 13.78 4.06
CA PRO A 10 2.37 14.49 3.03
C PRO A 10 3.47 13.65 2.38
N GLU A 11 4.17 12.82 3.15
CA GLU A 11 5.27 11.98 2.63
C GLU A 11 4.76 10.94 1.62
N ILE A 12 3.55 10.42 1.83
CA ILE A 12 2.88 9.49 0.91
C ILE A 12 2.42 10.22 -0.35
N LEU A 13 1.90 11.44 -0.21
CA LEU A 13 1.47 12.27 -1.33
C LEU A 13 2.65 12.61 -2.26
N THR A 14 3.85 12.79 -1.73
CA THR A 14 5.07 12.95 -2.55
C THR A 14 5.32 11.70 -3.42
N GLY A 15 5.21 10.50 -2.85
CA GLY A 15 5.35 9.24 -3.61
C GLY A 15 4.28 9.06 -4.69
N VAL A 16 3.04 9.44 -4.39
CA VAL A 16 1.91 9.45 -5.35
C VAL A 16 2.19 10.41 -6.52
N LYS A 17 2.62 11.64 -6.22
CA LYS A 17 2.96 12.66 -7.23
C LYS A 17 4.14 12.24 -8.09
N PHE A 18 5.16 11.62 -7.49
CA PHE A 18 6.33 11.11 -8.22
C PHE A 18 5.96 10.02 -9.23
N GLN A 19 4.93 9.22 -8.95
CA GLN A 19 4.38 8.23 -9.89
C GLN A 19 3.50 8.85 -10.99
N GLY A 20 3.32 10.18 -11.00
CA GLY A 20 2.48 10.88 -11.96
C GLY A 20 0.99 10.72 -11.71
N TYR A 21 0.58 10.32 -10.50
CA TYR A 21 -0.84 10.18 -10.18
C TYR A 21 -1.43 11.56 -9.88
N VAL A 22 -2.40 11.95 -10.70
CA VAL A 22 -3.06 13.26 -10.61
C VAL A 22 -4.38 13.13 -9.86
N GLU A 23 -5.27 12.27 -10.37
CA GLU A 23 -6.60 12.07 -9.80
C GLU A 23 -6.77 10.61 -9.33
N PRO A 24 -7.31 10.39 -8.13
CA PRO A 24 -7.60 9.07 -7.63
C PRO A 24 -8.73 8.43 -8.43
N THR A 25 -8.62 7.13 -8.70
CA THR A 25 -9.68 6.35 -9.36
C THR A 25 -10.89 6.19 -8.43
N PRO A 26 -12.09 5.83 -8.94
CA PRO A 26 -13.28 5.69 -8.11
C PRO A 26 -13.10 4.73 -6.92
N ILE A 27 -12.39 3.62 -7.12
CA ILE A 27 -12.12 2.65 -6.05
C ILE A 27 -11.18 3.22 -4.98
N GLN A 28 -10.21 4.07 -5.38
CA GLN A 28 -9.30 4.74 -4.45
C GLN A 28 -10.04 5.80 -3.63
N GLN A 29 -10.87 6.63 -4.29
CA GLN A 29 -11.68 7.65 -3.62
C GLN A 29 -12.58 7.06 -2.53
N GLN A 30 -13.17 5.90 -2.80
CA GLN A 30 -14.08 5.24 -1.86
C GLN A 30 -13.35 4.43 -0.78
N ALA A 31 -12.29 3.71 -1.14
CA ALA A 31 -11.61 2.80 -0.20
C ALA A 31 -10.68 3.53 0.76
N ILE A 32 -9.90 4.51 0.28
CA ILE A 32 -8.79 5.09 1.04
C ILE A 32 -9.27 5.73 2.36
N PRO A 33 -10.30 6.60 2.37
CA PRO A 33 -10.77 7.21 3.62
C PRO A 33 -11.35 6.18 4.61
N VAL A 34 -12.00 5.13 4.09
CA VAL A 34 -12.62 4.08 4.91
C VAL A 34 -11.54 3.23 5.60
N ILE A 35 -10.48 2.87 4.89
CA ILE A 35 -9.36 2.10 5.46
C ILE A 35 -8.61 2.94 6.50
N ILE A 36 -8.38 4.24 6.26
CA ILE A 36 -7.71 5.13 7.23
C ILE A 36 -8.47 5.18 8.57
N GLN A 37 -9.80 5.08 8.52
CA GLN A 37 -10.66 5.01 9.71
C GLN A 37 -10.59 3.66 10.44
N GLY A 38 -9.79 2.71 9.96
CA GLY A 38 -9.63 1.39 10.57
C GLY A 38 -10.84 0.47 10.35
N ARG A 39 -11.62 0.72 9.30
CA ARG A 39 -12.79 -0.11 8.96
C ARG A 39 -12.43 -1.17 7.91
N ASP A 40 -13.02 -2.35 8.06
CA ASP A 40 -12.92 -3.42 7.09
C ASP A 40 -13.72 -3.09 5.83
N ILE A 41 -13.22 -3.51 4.67
CA ILE A 41 -13.85 -3.27 3.38
C ILE A 41 -13.87 -4.52 2.49
N LEU A 42 -14.88 -4.60 1.64
CA LEU A 42 -14.90 -5.47 0.47
C LEU A 42 -14.95 -4.59 -0.78
N ALA A 43 -13.90 -4.64 -1.59
CA ALA A 43 -13.71 -3.75 -2.73
C ALA A 43 -13.74 -4.53 -4.05
N GLY A 44 -14.77 -4.29 -4.87
CA GLY A 44 -14.90 -4.86 -6.21
C GLY A 44 -14.55 -3.84 -7.30
N ALA A 45 -13.59 -4.17 -8.16
CA ALA A 45 -13.28 -3.39 -9.37
C ALA A 45 -12.54 -4.26 -10.39
N GLN A 46 -12.52 -3.87 -11.66
CA GLN A 46 -11.76 -4.55 -12.71
C GLN A 46 -10.24 -4.48 -12.47
N THR A 47 -9.46 -5.42 -12.98
CA THR A 47 -7.98 -5.33 -12.96
C THR A 47 -7.51 -4.07 -13.70
N GLY A 48 -6.44 -3.44 -13.21
CA GLY A 48 -5.92 -2.20 -13.78
C GLY A 48 -6.60 -0.91 -13.28
N THR A 49 -7.63 -0.98 -12.43
CA THR A 49 -8.34 0.21 -11.93
C THR A 49 -7.70 0.87 -10.69
N GLY A 50 -6.45 0.52 -10.38
CA GLY A 50 -5.72 1.12 -9.26
C GLY A 50 -6.05 0.54 -7.87
N LYS A 51 -6.60 -0.68 -7.80
CA LYS A 51 -6.86 -1.39 -6.53
C LYS A 51 -5.65 -1.50 -5.61
N THR A 52 -4.45 -1.71 -6.18
CA THR A 52 -3.22 -1.82 -5.38
C THR A 52 -2.97 -0.55 -4.57
N ALA A 53 -2.97 0.62 -5.22
CA ALA A 53 -2.85 1.89 -4.52
C ALA A 53 -4.01 2.15 -3.54
N ALA A 54 -5.22 1.65 -3.84
CA ALA A 54 -6.39 1.81 -2.99
C ALA A 54 -6.21 1.17 -1.60
N PHE A 55 -5.44 0.08 -1.48
CA PHE A 55 -5.13 -0.52 -0.17
C PHE A 55 -3.71 -0.21 0.34
N THR A 56 -2.72 -0.01 -0.53
CA THR A 56 -1.33 0.22 -0.07
C THR A 56 -1.13 1.62 0.51
N LEU A 57 -1.70 2.66 -0.10
CA LEU A 57 -1.58 4.04 0.39
C LEU A 57 -2.12 4.22 1.81
N PRO A 58 -3.37 3.81 2.13
CA PRO A 58 -3.89 3.94 3.48
C PRO A 58 -3.19 2.98 4.47
N LEU A 59 -2.73 1.82 4.02
CA LEU A 59 -1.93 0.92 4.86
C LEU A 59 -0.61 1.59 5.30
N LEU A 60 0.12 2.20 4.36
CA LEU A 60 1.36 2.91 4.66
C LEU A 60 1.10 4.11 5.58
N HIS A 61 -0.01 4.82 5.39
CA HIS A 61 -0.45 5.89 6.27
C HIS A 61 -0.57 5.36 7.71
N ILE A 62 -1.38 4.32 7.93
CA ILE A 62 -1.61 3.73 9.26
C ILE A 62 -0.30 3.25 9.90
N LEU A 63 0.53 2.53 9.15
CA LEU A 63 1.80 1.99 9.65
C LEU A 63 2.81 3.07 10.03
N SER A 64 2.73 4.24 9.38
CA SER A 64 3.59 5.38 9.64
C SER A 64 3.11 6.24 10.82
N THR A 65 1.82 6.22 11.16
CA THR A 65 1.23 7.00 12.26
C THR A 65 1.26 6.25 13.59
N GLN A 66 1.06 4.92 13.59
CA GLN A 66 0.90 4.15 14.83
C GLN A 66 2.20 3.86 15.60
N GLY A 67 3.35 4.40 15.17
CA GLY A 67 4.65 4.15 15.80
C GLY A 67 5.07 2.67 15.75
N ARG A 68 6.33 2.39 16.07
CA ARG A 68 6.79 0.99 16.22
C ARG A 68 6.39 0.50 17.61
N ARG A 69 5.32 -0.31 17.68
CA ARG A 69 5.08 -1.17 18.84
C ARG A 69 6.25 -2.17 18.88
N GLY A 70 7.06 -2.13 19.93
CA GLY A 70 8.39 -2.75 20.00
C GLY A 70 8.48 -4.20 19.48
N GLY A 71 9.67 -4.57 18.98
CA GLY A 71 9.97 -5.90 18.44
C GLY A 71 10.08 -5.98 16.91
N HIS A 72 10.51 -7.14 16.42
CA HIS A 72 10.68 -7.45 14.99
C HIS A 72 9.47 -8.24 14.44
N ARG A 73 8.25 -7.72 14.63
CA ARG A 73 7.02 -8.40 14.21
C ARG A 73 6.41 -7.77 12.95
N PRO A 74 5.93 -8.56 11.98
CA PRO A 74 5.12 -8.03 10.87
C PRO A 74 3.89 -7.29 11.42
N ARG A 75 3.62 -6.09 10.89
CA ARG A 75 2.45 -5.27 11.26
C ARG A 75 1.32 -5.32 10.24
N ALA A 76 1.59 -5.88 9.06
CA ALA A 76 0.65 -6.01 7.96
C ALA A 76 1.02 -7.23 7.11
N LEU A 77 0.02 -7.86 6.52
CA LEU A 77 0.16 -8.98 5.59
C LEU A 77 -0.72 -8.71 4.37
N ILE A 78 -0.12 -8.77 3.18
CA ILE A 78 -0.85 -8.70 1.91
C ILE A 78 -0.74 -10.07 1.27
N LEU A 79 -1.88 -10.72 1.02
CA LEU A 79 -1.94 -12.02 0.38
C LEU A 79 -2.31 -11.86 -1.09
N THR A 80 -1.56 -12.52 -1.97
CA THR A 80 -1.78 -12.51 -3.41
C THR A 80 -1.78 -13.94 -3.96
N PRO A 81 -2.59 -14.26 -4.98
CA PRO A 81 -2.70 -15.61 -5.52
C PRO A 81 -1.47 -16.09 -6.30
N THR A 82 -0.61 -15.19 -6.80
CA THR A 82 0.55 -15.56 -7.64
C THR A 82 1.82 -14.82 -7.21
N ARG A 83 2.97 -15.36 -7.63
CA ARG A 83 4.31 -14.79 -7.36
C ARG A 83 4.49 -13.45 -8.05
N GLU A 84 4.02 -13.33 -9.28
CA GLU A 84 4.12 -12.15 -10.12
C GLU A 84 3.32 -11.00 -9.51
N LEU A 85 2.11 -11.29 -9.01
CA LEU A 85 1.29 -10.30 -8.33
C LEU A 85 1.90 -9.90 -6.99
N ALA A 86 2.51 -10.83 -6.25
CA ALA A 86 3.26 -10.51 -5.03
C ALA A 86 4.41 -9.53 -5.32
N ALA A 87 5.18 -9.79 -6.39
CA ALA A 87 6.27 -8.93 -6.83
C ALA A 87 5.79 -7.54 -7.25
N GLN A 88 4.71 -7.45 -8.02
CA GLN A 88 4.10 -6.19 -8.44
C GLN A 88 3.62 -5.36 -7.24
N VAL A 89 2.89 -5.99 -6.30
CA VAL A 89 2.41 -5.33 -5.08
C VAL A 89 3.58 -4.88 -4.20
N GLY A 90 4.60 -5.73 -4.03
CA GLY A 90 5.80 -5.38 -3.29
C GLY A 90 6.50 -4.15 -3.88
N LYS A 91 6.60 -4.06 -5.21
CA LYS A 91 7.15 -2.87 -5.88
C LYS A 91 6.32 -1.63 -5.60
N SER A 92 4.99 -1.73 -5.61
CA SER A 92 4.11 -0.61 -5.23
C SER A 92 4.34 -0.16 -3.78
N VAL A 93 4.51 -1.10 -2.85
CA VAL A 93 4.80 -0.79 -1.44
C VAL A 93 6.13 -0.05 -1.30
N GLU A 94 7.18 -0.50 -1.98
CA GLU A 94 8.48 0.20 -2.00
C GLU A 94 8.36 1.61 -2.56
N THR A 95 7.70 1.75 -3.70
CA THR A 95 7.53 3.03 -4.41
C THR A 95 6.77 4.05 -3.57
N TYR A 96 5.60 3.70 -3.04
CA TYR A 96 4.82 4.64 -2.22
C TYR A 96 5.39 4.82 -0.80
N GLY A 97 6.17 3.85 -0.34
CA GLY A 97 6.84 3.88 0.96
C GLY A 97 8.14 4.67 0.98
N GLN A 98 8.59 5.22 -0.16
CA GLN A 98 9.80 6.04 -0.21
C GLN A 98 9.67 7.23 0.77
N GLY A 99 10.68 7.40 1.62
CA GLY A 99 10.69 8.41 2.68
C GLY A 99 10.00 7.99 3.98
N LEU A 100 9.38 6.81 4.04
CA LEU A 100 8.84 6.24 5.28
C LEU A 100 9.83 5.28 5.92
N HIS A 101 9.85 5.24 7.26
CA HIS A 101 10.63 4.28 8.04
C HIS A 101 9.94 2.92 8.14
N ILE A 102 9.51 2.36 7.00
CA ILE A 102 8.78 1.10 6.87
C ILE A 102 9.67 0.12 6.08
N ARG A 103 9.71 -1.14 6.55
CA ARG A 103 10.37 -2.24 5.84
C ARG A 103 9.31 -3.24 5.39
N SER A 104 9.44 -3.73 4.18
CA SER A 104 8.62 -4.80 3.61
C SER A 104 9.53 -5.93 3.10
N THR A 105 8.96 -7.14 3.02
CA THR A 105 9.59 -8.28 2.38
C THR A 105 8.51 -9.03 1.61
N ILE A 106 8.91 -9.73 0.56
CA ILE A 106 8.02 -10.51 -0.30
C ILE A 106 8.38 -11.98 -0.10
N ILE A 107 7.38 -12.80 0.19
CA ILE A 107 7.57 -14.24 0.48
C ILE A 107 6.67 -15.04 -0.46
N PHE A 108 7.26 -15.98 -1.19
CA PHE A 108 6.54 -16.96 -1.99
C PHE A 108 7.36 -18.24 -2.14
N GLY A 109 6.69 -19.36 -2.42
CA GLY A 109 7.32 -20.66 -2.60
C GLY A 109 8.10 -20.79 -3.92
N GLY A 110 8.95 -21.81 -4.01
CA GLY A 110 9.73 -22.12 -5.22
C GLY A 110 11.02 -21.30 -5.38
N VAL A 111 11.44 -20.59 -4.32
CA VAL A 111 12.76 -19.95 -4.20
C VAL A 111 13.35 -20.28 -2.83
N GLY A 112 14.68 -20.35 -2.73
CA GLY A 112 15.35 -20.50 -1.43
C GLY A 112 15.07 -19.28 -0.53
N ILE A 113 15.08 -19.46 0.79
CA ILE A 113 14.80 -18.40 1.78
C ILE A 113 15.78 -17.20 1.66
N ASN A 114 16.96 -17.44 1.08
CA ASN A 114 17.91 -16.40 0.66
C ASN A 114 18.11 -16.48 -0.87
N PRO A 115 17.23 -15.88 -1.69
CA PRO A 115 17.52 -15.73 -3.10
C PRO A 115 18.70 -14.75 -3.25
N ARG A 116 19.75 -15.16 -3.95
CA ARG A 116 20.87 -14.28 -4.33
C ARG A 116 20.43 -13.26 -5.36
#